data_AF-W5TBP5-F1
#
_entry.id   AF-W5TBP5-F1
#
_cell.length_a   1.000
_cell.length_b   1.000
_cell.length_c   1.000
_cell.angle_alpha   90.00
_cell.angle_beta   90.00
_cell.angle_gamma   90.00
#
_symmetry.space_group_name_H-M   'P 1'
#
loop_
_entity.id
_entity.type
_entity.pdbx_description
1 polymer ?
#
loop_
_entity_poly.entity_id
_entity_poly.type
_entity_poly.pdbx_seq_one_letter_code
_entity_poly.pdbx_strand_id
1 'polypeptide(L)'
;MRRIVGDPGPLCTLLMLLRQYEWAIEADLAFYNHRRYTDRWRFDQYGVRLLTLREIWNYLRGHPITSKLSAALNGGQRVMSETEVLIADLFAATTGRLHPQHPVELAKVAEKREREAYLEVLRTERVAEKRAREARQRGEVIDVGR
;
A
#
# COMPACT_ATOMS: atom_id res chain seq x y z
N MET A 1 -15.43 -14.16 15.27
CA MET A 1 -16.37 -13.24 14.59
C MET A 1 -15.59 -12.30 13.68
N ARG A 2 -15.56 -12.54 12.36
CA ARG A 2 -15.00 -11.57 11.39
C ARG A 2 -16.04 -10.46 11.19
N ARG A 3 -15.69 -9.22 11.53
CA ARG A 3 -16.51 -8.05 11.16
C ARG A 3 -16.58 -7.98 9.64
N ILE A 4 -17.79 -7.83 9.12
CA ILE A 4 -18.03 -7.33 7.78
C ILE A 4 -17.50 -5.89 7.81
N VAL A 5 -16.26 -5.68 7.35
CA VAL A 5 -15.79 -4.34 7.01
C VAL A 5 -16.56 -3.99 5.75
N GLY A 6 -17.67 -3.27 5.93
CA GLY A 6 -18.40 -2.68 4.81
C GLY A 6 -17.43 -1.82 4.00
N ASP A 7 -17.63 -1.82 2.68
CA ASP A 7 -16.78 -1.07 1.76
C ASP A 7 -16.68 0.38 2.26
N PRO A 8 -15.47 0.89 2.58
CA PRO A 8 -15.33 2.24 3.07
C PRO A 8 -15.92 3.18 2.03
N GLY A 9 -16.96 3.93 2.43
CA GLY A 9 -17.61 4.87 1.53
C GLY A 9 -16.60 5.84 0.90
N PRO A 10 -16.95 6.51 -0.21
CA PRO A 10 -16.02 7.30 -1.03
C PRO A 10 -15.14 8.27 -0.25
N LEU A 11 -15.70 8.90 0.79
CA LEU A 11 -14.97 9.82 1.65
C LEU A 11 -13.92 9.11 2.52
N CYS A 12 -14.26 7.96 3.11
CA CYS A 12 -13.32 7.18 3.91
C CYS A 12 -12.14 6.69 3.05
N THR A 13 -12.44 6.23 1.84
CA THR A 13 -11.44 5.82 0.86
C THR A 13 -10.53 6.98 0.48
N LEU A 14 -11.09 8.16 0.16
CA LEU A 14 -10.30 9.35 -0.11
C LEU A 14 -9.36 9.71 1.05
N LEU A 15 -9.87 9.74 2.28
CA LEU A 15 -9.07 10.09 3.46
C LEU A 15 -7.95 9.08 3.71
N MET A 16 -8.20 7.79 3.48
CA MET A 16 -7.18 6.76 3.53
C MET A 16 -6.08 6.99 2.47
N LEU A 17 -6.47 7.26 1.22
CA LEU A 17 -5.53 7.54 0.13
C LEU A 17 -4.70 8.80 0.42
N LEU A 18 -5.33 9.87 0.90
CA LEU A 18 -4.63 11.10 1.31
C LEU A 18 -3.64 10.85 2.45
N ARG A 19 -3.95 9.94 3.37
CA ARG A 19 -3.06 9.63 4.49
C ARG A 19 -1.84 8.80 4.08
N GLN A 20 -2.01 7.88 3.14
CA GLN A 20 -0.96 6.92 2.76
C GLN A 20 -0.16 7.35 1.53
N TYR A 21 -0.80 8.09 0.62
CA TYR A 21 -0.28 8.37 -0.73
C TYR A 21 -0.41 9.85 -1.09
N GLU A 22 -0.28 10.76 -0.11
CA GLU A 22 -0.37 12.21 -0.29
C GLU A 22 0.51 12.71 -1.45
N TRP A 23 1.77 12.28 -1.47
CA TRP A 23 2.76 12.65 -2.48
C TRP A 23 2.36 12.22 -3.90
N ALA A 24 1.71 11.05 -4.03
CA ALA A 24 1.30 10.52 -5.33
C ALA A 24 0.08 11.29 -5.85
N ILE A 25 -0.86 11.62 -4.94
CA ILE A 25 -2.02 12.46 -5.24
C ILE A 25 -1.56 13.86 -5.64
N GLU A 26 -0.60 14.45 -4.93
CA GLU A 26 -0.04 15.76 -5.28
C GLU A 26 0.62 15.73 -6.66
N ALA A 27 1.44 14.72 -6.95
CA ALA A 27 2.08 14.57 -8.26
C ALA A 27 1.04 14.45 -9.39
N ASP A 28 0.00 13.62 -9.19
CA ASP A 28 -1.02 13.43 -10.21
C ASP A 28 -1.92 14.66 -10.38
N LEU A 29 -2.32 15.34 -9.29
CA LEU A 29 -3.09 16.58 -9.37
C LEU A 29 -2.32 17.68 -10.11
N ALA A 30 -1.02 17.78 -9.87
CA ALA A 30 -0.17 18.73 -10.56
C ALA A 30 -0.02 18.38 -12.06
N PHE A 31 0.16 17.10 -12.37
CA PHE A 31 0.41 16.65 -13.74
C PHE A 31 -0.84 16.65 -14.62
N TYR A 32 -1.93 16.04 -14.16
CA TYR A 32 -3.14 15.85 -14.97
C TYR A 32 -4.16 17.00 -14.85
N ASN A 33 -4.17 17.72 -13.73
CA ASN A 33 -5.19 18.74 -13.47
C ASN A 33 -4.61 20.14 -13.24
N HIS A 34 -3.29 20.29 -13.25
CA HIS A 34 -2.60 21.56 -12.98
C HIS A 34 -3.04 22.21 -11.66
N ARG A 35 -3.34 21.39 -10.64
CA ARG A 35 -3.74 21.84 -9.30
C ARG A 35 -2.62 21.58 -8.30
N ARG A 36 -2.44 22.51 -7.36
CA ARG A 36 -1.53 22.29 -6.24
C ARG A 36 -2.31 21.65 -5.10
N TYR A 37 -1.81 20.57 -4.55
CA TYR A 37 -2.46 19.94 -3.41
C TYR A 37 -2.58 20.88 -2.20
N THR A 38 -1.61 21.79 -2.04
CA THR A 38 -1.61 22.83 -0.99
C THR A 38 -2.77 23.82 -1.08
N ASP A 39 -3.45 23.93 -2.23
CA ASP A 39 -4.65 24.76 -2.39
C ASP A 39 -5.81 24.28 -1.50
N ARG A 40 -5.72 23.06 -0.93
CA ARG A 40 -6.67 22.52 0.05
C ARG A 40 -6.82 23.40 1.30
N TRP A 41 -5.76 24.12 1.67
CA TRP A 41 -5.70 24.98 2.85
C TRP A 41 -5.77 26.48 2.51
N ARG A 42 -5.89 26.81 1.22
CA ARG A 42 -5.93 28.19 0.75
C ARG A 42 -7.36 28.56 0.38
N PHE A 43 -7.66 29.84 0.51
CA PHE A 43 -8.97 30.41 0.22
C PHE A 43 -8.84 31.45 -0.88
N ASP A 44 -9.89 31.59 -1.69
CA ASP A 44 -10.02 32.66 -2.66
C ASP A 44 -10.42 33.98 -1.97
N GLN A 45 -10.58 35.02 -2.80
CA GLN A 45 -11.01 36.35 -2.37
C GLN A 45 -12.42 36.40 -1.76
N TYR A 46 -13.22 35.34 -1.94
CA TYR A 46 -14.57 35.21 -1.39
C TYR A 46 -14.62 34.30 -0.15
N GLY A 47 -13.47 33.83 0.34
CA GLY A 47 -13.40 32.92 1.49
C GLY A 47 -13.81 31.49 1.16
N VAL A 48 -13.81 31.09 -0.11
CA VAL A 48 -14.07 29.72 -0.56
C VAL A 48 -12.73 28.98 -0.72
N ARG A 49 -12.69 27.69 -0.36
CA ARG A 49 -11.47 26.88 -0.52
C ARG A 49 -11.11 26.75 -2.01
N LEU A 50 -9.83 26.90 -2.32
CA LEU A 50 -9.31 26.75 -3.69
C LEU A 50 -9.30 25.30 -4.18
N LEU A 51 -9.28 24.33 -3.27
CA LEU A 51 -9.39 22.91 -3.58
C LEU A 51 -10.16 22.17 -2.49
N THR A 52 -11.27 21.53 -2.86
CA THR A 52 -12.12 20.78 -1.94
C THR A 52 -11.85 19.28 -2.00
N LEU A 53 -12.18 18.56 -0.92
CA LEU A 53 -12.08 17.10 -0.90
C LEU A 53 -12.93 16.44 -2.00
N ARG A 54 -14.08 17.05 -2.32
CA ARG A 54 -14.96 16.55 -3.39
C ARG A 54 -14.31 16.70 -4.76
N GLU A 55 -13.63 17.80 -5.02
CA GLU A 55 -12.88 18.00 -6.27
C GLU A 55 -11.72 17.02 -6.38
N ILE A 56 -10.94 16.85 -5.31
CA ILE A 56 -9.86 15.86 -5.27
C ILE A 56 -10.42 14.47 -5.62
N TRP A 57 -11.53 14.05 -4.98
CA TRP A 57 -12.16 12.78 -5.30
C TRP A 57 -12.59 12.66 -6.76
N ASN A 58 -13.14 13.72 -7.34
CA ASN A 58 -13.57 13.72 -8.73
C ASN A 58 -12.38 13.61 -9.70
N TYR A 59 -11.26 14.28 -9.40
CA TYR A 59 -10.04 14.15 -10.19
C TYR A 59 -9.48 12.73 -10.13
N LEU A 60 -9.38 12.15 -8.93
CA LEU A 60 -8.83 10.81 -8.74
C LEU A 60 -9.66 9.70 -9.41
N ARG A 61 -10.99 9.82 -9.47
CA ARG A 61 -11.85 8.80 -10.09
C ARG A 61 -11.59 8.58 -11.58
N GLY A 62 -11.06 9.59 -12.28
CA GLY A 62 -10.80 9.52 -13.72
C GLY A 62 -9.34 9.29 -14.09
N HIS A 63 -8.46 9.01 -13.12
CA HIS A 63 -7.03 8.91 -13.40
C HIS A 63 -6.68 7.70 -14.27
N PRO A 64 -5.74 7.86 -15.22
CA PRO A 64 -5.28 6.76 -16.04
C PRO A 64 -4.52 5.75 -15.19
N ILE A 65 -4.49 4.50 -15.67
CA ILE A 65 -3.77 3.37 -15.08
C ILE A 65 -2.25 3.63 -14.90
N THR A 66 -1.73 4.60 -15.64
CA THR A 66 -0.33 5.06 -15.60
C THR A 66 -0.07 6.14 -14.54
N SER A 67 -1.07 6.54 -13.76
CA SER A 67 -0.94 7.55 -12.72
C SER A 67 0.02 7.11 -11.60
N LYS A 68 0.65 8.07 -10.93
CA LYS A 68 1.53 7.79 -9.79
C LYS A 68 0.76 7.14 -8.66
N LEU A 69 -0.50 7.51 -8.46
CA LEU A 69 -1.39 6.86 -7.51
C LEU A 69 -1.65 5.40 -7.88
N SER A 70 -1.92 5.10 -9.16
CA SER A 70 -2.09 3.70 -9.61
C SER A 70 -0.83 2.87 -9.38
N ALA A 71 0.35 3.43 -9.66
CA ALA A 71 1.62 2.75 -9.37
C ALA A 71 1.85 2.55 -7.87
N ALA A 72 1.55 3.57 -7.04
CA ALA A 72 1.67 3.48 -5.59
C ALA A 72 0.75 2.41 -4.99
N LEU A 73 -0.50 2.32 -5.46
CA LEU A 73 -1.44 1.28 -5.06
C LEU A 73 -1.02 -0.12 -5.50
N ASN A 74 -0.23 -0.22 -6.56
CA ASN A 74 0.33 -1.48 -7.06
C ASN A 74 1.75 -1.74 -6.54
N GLY A 75 2.03 -1.37 -5.28
CA GLY A 75 3.32 -1.63 -4.63
C GLY A 75 4.51 -0.90 -5.27
N GLY A 76 4.27 0.25 -5.88
CA GLY A 76 5.27 1.03 -6.63
C GLY A 76 5.55 0.51 -8.03
N GLN A 77 4.88 -0.56 -8.48
CA GLN A 77 5.01 -1.09 -9.83
C GLN A 77 4.00 -0.47 -10.77
N ARG A 78 4.40 -0.24 -12.02
CA ARG A 78 3.46 0.19 -13.05
C ARG A 78 2.41 -0.90 -13.25
N VAL A 79 1.13 -0.50 -13.26
CA VAL A 79 0.04 -1.40 -13.60
C VAL A 79 0.10 -1.69 -15.10
N MET A 80 0.10 -2.97 -15.46
CA MET A 80 0.11 -3.39 -16.87
C MET A 80 -1.24 -3.06 -17.53
N SER A 81 -1.17 -2.53 -18.74
CA SER A 81 -2.34 -2.43 -19.62
C SER A 81 -2.78 -3.81 -20.10
N GLU A 82 -4.03 -3.92 -20.56
CA GLU A 82 -4.57 -5.16 -21.13
C GLU A 82 -3.70 -5.70 -22.27
N THR A 83 -3.23 -4.81 -23.16
CA THR A 83 -2.32 -5.17 -24.24
C THR A 83 -1.01 -5.75 -23.72
N GLU A 84 -0.43 -5.18 -22.66
CA GLU A 84 0.80 -5.69 -22.06
C GLU A 84 0.58 -7.06 -21.41
N VAL A 85 -0.58 -7.29 -20.80
CA VAL A 85 -0.96 -8.61 -20.27
C VAL A 85 -1.06 -9.63 -21.40
N LEU A 86 -1.74 -9.30 -22.50
CA LEU A 86 -1.84 -10.18 -23.66
C LEU A 86 -0.46 -10.51 -24.28
N ILE A 87 0.45 -9.54 -24.32
CA ILE A 87 1.83 -9.78 -24.76
C ILE A 87 2.56 -10.74 -23.81
N ALA A 88 2.36 -10.57 -22.50
CA ALA A 88 2.93 -11.48 -21.50
C ALA A 88 2.35 -12.91 -21.59
N ASP A 89 1.07 -13.05 -21.92
CA ASP A 89 0.43 -14.33 -22.19
C ASP A 89 0.98 -14.98 -23.47
N LEU A 90 1.18 -14.18 -24.52
CA LEU A 90 1.80 -14.67 -25.76
C LEU A 90 3.24 -15.14 -25.51
N PHE A 91 4.00 -14.42 -24.69
CA PHE A 91 5.32 -14.86 -24.25
C PHE A 91 5.25 -16.20 -23.52
N ALA A 92 4.26 -16.39 -22.64
CA ALA A 92 4.08 -17.64 -21.93
C ALA A 92 3.69 -18.79 -22.86
N ALA A 93 2.81 -18.54 -23.84
CA ALA A 93 2.41 -19.53 -24.83
C ALA A 93 3.56 -19.97 -25.74
N THR A 94 4.48 -19.06 -26.07
CA THR A 94 5.62 -19.32 -26.98
C THR A 94 6.84 -19.92 -26.28
N THR A 95 7.10 -19.54 -25.02
CA THR A 95 8.30 -19.98 -24.28
C THR A 95 8.03 -21.06 -23.24
N GLY A 96 6.76 -21.30 -22.89
CA GLY A 96 6.35 -22.16 -21.78
C GLY A 96 6.65 -21.58 -20.40
N ARG A 97 7.09 -20.32 -20.30
CA ARG A 97 7.44 -19.65 -19.02
C ARG A 97 6.60 -18.39 -18.84
N LEU A 98 6.07 -18.18 -17.63
CA LEU A 98 5.37 -16.93 -17.30
C LEU A 98 6.34 -15.74 -17.39
N HIS A 99 5.87 -14.64 -17.98
CA HIS A 99 6.65 -13.41 -18.01
C HIS A 99 6.86 -12.88 -16.57
N PRO A 100 8.06 -12.40 -16.18
CA PRO A 100 8.33 -11.97 -14.81
C PRO A 100 7.42 -10.85 -14.30
N GLN A 101 6.93 -10.00 -15.21
CA GLN A 101 6.03 -8.91 -14.87
C GLN A 101 4.55 -9.32 -14.94
N HIS A 102 4.23 -10.55 -15.34
CA HIS A 102 2.85 -11.00 -15.44
C HIS A 102 2.15 -10.88 -14.07
N PRO A 103 0.89 -10.38 -14.01
CA PRO A 103 0.20 -10.14 -12.74
C PRO A 103 0.17 -11.35 -11.80
N VAL A 104 0.01 -12.55 -12.36
CA VAL A 104 0.01 -13.81 -11.60
C VAL A 104 1.36 -14.06 -10.91
N GLU A 105 2.46 -13.73 -11.59
CA GLU A 105 3.79 -13.96 -11.03
C GLU A 105 4.13 -12.91 -9.97
N LEU A 106 3.77 -11.66 -10.22
CA LEU A 106 3.91 -10.58 -9.23
C LEU A 106 3.10 -10.87 -7.95
N ALA A 107 1.88 -11.38 -8.08
CA ALA A 107 1.05 -11.76 -6.95
C ALA A 107 1.71 -12.84 -6.08
N LYS A 108 2.31 -13.87 -6.70
CA LYS A 108 3.06 -14.90 -5.97
C LYS A 108 4.27 -14.35 -5.23
N VAL A 109 5.02 -13.44 -5.86
CA VAL A 109 6.18 -12.79 -5.22
C VAL A 109 5.74 -11.94 -4.03
N ALA A 110 4.64 -11.20 -4.16
CA ALA A 110 4.07 -10.42 -3.07
C ALA A 110 3.63 -11.30 -1.90
N GLU A 111 2.86 -12.37 -2.16
CA GLU A 111 2.42 -13.33 -1.15
C GLU A 111 3.60 -13.96 -0.41
N LYS A 112 4.67 -14.32 -1.15
CA LYS A 112 5.88 -14.87 -0.55
C LYS A 112 6.55 -13.87 0.40
N ARG A 113 6.66 -12.60 0.02
CA ARG A 113 7.24 -11.54 0.86
C ARG A 113 6.42 -11.29 2.12
N GLU A 114 5.09 -11.24 2.00
CA GLU A 114 4.20 -11.09 3.17
C GLU A 114 4.35 -12.25 4.14
N ARG A 115 4.42 -13.47 3.61
CA ARG A 115 4.64 -14.68 4.42
C ARG A 115 5.99 -14.65 5.13
N GLU A 116 7.05 -14.22 4.45
CA GLU A 116 8.39 -14.08 5.04
C GLU A 116 8.40 -13.04 6.16
N ALA A 117 7.81 -11.87 5.95
CA ALA A 117 7.68 -10.83 6.97
C ALA A 117 6.90 -11.32 8.21
N TYR A 118 5.80 -12.05 8.00
CA TYR A 118 5.02 -12.64 9.08
C TYR A 118 5.83 -13.66 9.89
N LEU A 119 6.58 -14.53 9.21
CA LEU A 119 7.45 -15.50 9.87
C LEU A 119 8.57 -14.82 10.66
N GLU A 120 9.09 -13.69 10.18
CA GLU A 120 10.11 -12.92 10.89
C GLU A 120 9.58 -12.33 12.20
N VAL A 121 8.37 -11.75 12.18
CA VAL A 121 7.70 -11.27 13.41
C VAL A 121 7.54 -12.40 14.42
N LEU A 122 7.01 -13.55 14.00
CA LEU A 122 6.87 -14.72 14.88
C LEU A 122 8.20 -15.22 15.45
N ARG A 123 9.28 -15.15 14.64
CA ARG A 123 10.63 -15.51 15.12
C ARG A 123 11.09 -14.54 16.20
N THR A 124 10.92 -13.24 16.00
CA THR A 124 11.31 -12.23 16.99
C THR A 124 10.55 -12.37 18.30
N GLU A 125 9.25 -12.66 18.25
CA GLU A 125 8.43 -12.90 19.43
C GLU A 125 8.90 -14.13 20.21
N ARG A 126 9.13 -15.26 19.51
CA ARG A 126 9.64 -16.48 20.15
C ARG A 126 11.01 -16.30 20.79
N VAL A 127 11.91 -15.53 20.15
CA VAL A 127 13.22 -15.22 20.73
C VAL A 127 13.07 -14.36 21.98
N ALA A 128 12.17 -13.37 21.97
CA ALA A 128 11.88 -12.54 23.13
C ALA A 128 11.29 -13.36 24.29
N GLU A 129 10.34 -14.25 24.01
CA GLU A 129 9.76 -15.16 25.01
C GLU A 129 10.81 -16.09 25.61
N LYS A 130 11.69 -16.68 24.78
CA LYS A 130 12.76 -17.56 25.26
C LYS A 130 13.71 -16.81 26.19
N ARG A 131 14.15 -15.60 25.79
CA ARG A 131 15.00 -14.74 26.62
C ARG A 131 14.32 -14.36 27.94
N ALA A 132 13.01 -14.08 27.92
CA ALA A 132 12.25 -13.77 29.13
C ALA A 132 12.17 -14.98 30.08
N ARG A 133 12.03 -16.20 29.57
CA ARG A 133 12.07 -17.43 30.38
C ARG A 133 13.44 -17.67 31.00
N GLU A 134 14.50 -17.52 30.22
CA GLU A 134 15.89 -17.67 30.70
C GLU A 134 16.23 -16.63 31.78
N ALA A 135 15.75 -15.38 31.63
CA ALA A 135 15.93 -14.34 32.65
C ALA A 135 15.21 -14.66 33.96
N ARG A 136 13.99 -15.21 33.91
CA ARG A 136 13.25 -15.67 35.11
C ARG A 136 13.99 -16.80 35.82
N GLN A 137 14.46 -17.79 35.06
CA GLN A 137 15.22 -18.92 35.61
C GLN A 137 16.55 -18.48 36.22
N ARG A 138 17.25 -17.50 35.63
CA ARG A 138 18.48 -16.94 36.23
C ARG A 138 18.21 -16.11 37.48
N GLY A 139 17.06 -15.46 37.59
CA GLY A 139 16.63 -14.75 38.79
C GLY A 139 16.27 -15.70 39.95
N GLU A 140 15.63 -16.83 39.67
CA GLU A 140 15.28 -17.86 40.69
C GLU A 140 16.50 -18.58 41.28
N VAL A 141 17.63 -18.67 40.56
CA VAL A 141 18.82 -19.38 41.02
C VAL A 141 19.66 -18.57 42.04
N ILE A 142 19.36 -17.29 42.24
CA ILE A 142 20.13 -16.42 43.16
C ILE A 142 19.59 -16.42 44.60
N ASP A 143 18.39 -16.96 44.85
CA ASP A 143 17.77 -16.97 46.20
C ASP A 143 17.72 -18.37 46.82
N VAL A 144 18.89 -18.99 46.99
CA VAL A 144 19.07 -20.13 47.89
C VAL A 144 20.40 -19.96 48.63
N GLY A 145 20.40 -19.13 49.68
CA GLY A 145 21.40 -19.21 50.74
C GLY A 145 22.05 -17.89 51.17
N ARG A 146 21.44 -17.19 52.13
CA ARG A 146 22.04 -16.95 53.45
C ARG A 146 21.05 -16.38 54.46
#